data_AF-A0A353Y0M1-F1
#
_entry.id   AF-A0A353Y0M1-F1
#
_cell.length_a   1.000
_cell.length_b   1.000
_cell.length_c   1.000
_cell.angle_alpha   90.00
_cell.angle_beta   90.00
_cell.angle_gamma   90.00
#
_symmetry.space_group_name_H-M   'P 1'
#
loop_
_entity.id
_entity.type
_entity.pdbx_description
1 polymer ?
#
loop_
_entity_poly.entity_id
_entity_poly.type
_entity_poly.pdbx_seq_one_letter_code
_entity_poly.pdbx_strand_id
1 'polypeptide(L)'
;ESIRQWCTRFGPEYSRNLKKQRGHLGTAGILMKFITIRGEKVYLWRAVDQDGDTIDLLVQKRRNKQVEKRFFHQLLKGQCASPI
;
A
#
# COMPACT_ATOMS: atom_id res chain seq x y z
N GLU A 1 15.23 16.42 -11.54
CA GLU A 1 14.45 16.87 -10.35
C GLU A 1 12.96 17.13 -10.63
N SER A 2 12.46 17.06 -11.87
CA SER A 2 11.05 17.39 -12.16
C SER A 2 10.02 16.39 -11.62
N ILE A 3 10.34 15.08 -11.62
CA ILE A 3 9.43 14.03 -11.12
C ILE A 3 9.19 14.17 -9.61
N ARG A 4 10.23 14.42 -8.83
CA ARG A 4 10.11 14.57 -7.37
C ARG A 4 9.25 15.78 -7.01
N GLN A 5 9.47 16.92 -7.66
CA GLN A 5 8.66 18.12 -7.46
C GLN A 5 7.19 17.89 -7.86
N TRP A 6 6.95 17.18 -8.96
CA TRP A 6 5.61 16.79 -9.38
C TRP A 6 4.95 15.90 -8.32
N CYS A 7 5.64 14.87 -7.82
CA CYS A 7 5.11 14.00 -6.76
C CYS A 7 4.78 14.78 -5.47
N THR A 8 5.60 15.75 -5.09
CA THR A 8 5.32 16.60 -3.92
C THR A 8 4.09 17.49 -4.14
N ARG A 9 3.95 18.07 -5.34
CA ARG A 9 2.87 19.02 -5.66
C ARG A 9 1.53 18.33 -5.92
N PHE A 10 1.52 17.27 -6.72
CA PHE A 10 0.30 16.63 -7.22
C PHE A 10 0.03 15.25 -6.61
N GLY A 11 1.04 14.60 -6.04
CA GLY A 11 0.92 13.25 -5.46
C GLY A 11 -0.21 13.10 -4.44
N PRO A 12 -0.40 14.04 -3.48
CA PRO A 12 -1.48 13.92 -2.50
C PRO A 12 -2.88 13.98 -3.10
N GLU A 13 -3.10 14.81 -4.11
CA GLU A 13 -4.39 14.89 -4.82
C GLU A 13 -4.61 13.67 -5.70
N TYR A 14 -3.58 13.28 -6.45
CA TYR A 14 -3.60 12.09 -7.29
C TYR A 14 -3.92 10.83 -6.48
N SER A 15 -3.25 10.64 -5.33
CA SER A 15 -3.51 9.52 -4.42
C SER A 15 -4.93 9.52 -3.87
N ARG A 16 -5.48 10.68 -3.50
CA ARG A 16 -6.87 10.80 -3.03
C ARG A 16 -7.87 10.42 -4.12
N ASN A 17 -7.65 10.88 -5.34
CA ASN A 17 -8.53 10.55 -6.47
C ASN A 17 -8.47 9.06 -6.80
N LEU A 18 -7.28 8.45 -6.82
CA LEU A 18 -7.13 7.00 -6.97
C LEU A 18 -7.91 6.25 -5.88
N LYS A 19 -7.80 6.66 -4.61
CA LYS A 19 -8.54 6.01 -3.51
C LYS A 19 -10.05 6.15 -3.64
N LYS A 20 -10.56 7.26 -4.18
CA LYS A 20 -12.01 7.46 -4.43
C LYS A 20 -12.52 6.62 -5.60
N GLN A 21 -11.68 6.44 -6.62
CA GLN A 21 -12.01 5.65 -7.81
C GLN A 21 -11.86 4.15 -7.58
N ARG A 22 -11.27 3.72 -6.44
CA ARG A 22 -11.22 2.31 -6.06
C ARG A 22 -12.65 1.80 -5.86
N GLY A 23 -13.07 0.91 -6.74
CA GLY A 23 -14.31 0.14 -6.60
C GLY A 23 -14.19 -0.93 -5.51
N HIS A 24 -15.11 -1.90 -5.54
CA HIS A 24 -15.05 -3.03 -4.62
C HIS A 24 -13.87 -3.92 -5.00
N LEU A 25 -12.82 -3.84 -4.20
CA LEU A 25 -11.68 -4.74 -4.27
C LEU A 25 -12.20 -6.09 -3.75
N GLY A 26 -12.11 -7.14 -4.57
CA GLY A 26 -12.53 -8.49 -4.22
C GLY A 26 -11.68 -9.09 -3.09
N THR A 27 -11.39 -10.38 -3.15
CA THR A 27 -10.50 -11.00 -2.15
C THR A 27 -9.09 -10.40 -2.28
N ALA A 28 -8.72 -9.50 -1.36
CA ALA A 28 -7.41 -8.88 -1.34
C ALA A 28 -6.43 -9.70 -0.49
N GLY A 29 -5.31 -10.12 -1.09
CA GLY A 29 -4.21 -10.82 -0.43
C GLY A 29 -3.12 -9.87 0.06
N ILE A 30 -2.36 -10.28 1.08
CA ILE A 30 -1.21 -9.53 1.62
C ILE A 30 0.09 -10.25 1.29
N LEU A 31 1.06 -9.54 0.72
CA LEU A 31 2.38 -10.08 0.41
C LEU A 31 3.50 -9.21 0.99
N MET A 32 4.49 -9.85 1.63
CA MET A 32 5.68 -9.20 2.18
C MET A 32 6.90 -9.43 1.27
N LYS A 33 7.67 -8.38 0.99
CA LYS A 33 8.96 -8.43 0.29
C LYS A 33 10.01 -7.56 0.98
N PHE A 34 11.28 -7.76 0.65
CA PHE A 34 12.38 -6.87 1.01
C PHE A 34 12.80 -6.05 -0.21
N ILE A 35 13.01 -4.76 -0.02
CA ILE A 35 13.58 -3.86 -1.04
C ILE A 35 14.76 -3.10 -0.45
N THR A 36 15.72 -2.69 -1.29
CA THR A 36 16.87 -1.89 -0.85
C THR A 36 16.60 -0.42 -1.21
N ILE A 37 16.55 0.46 -0.22
CA ILE A 37 16.42 1.91 -0.41
C ILE A 37 17.66 2.57 0.18
N ARG A 38 18.43 3.28 -0.65
CA ARG A 38 19.68 3.96 -0.25
C ARG A 38 20.68 3.03 0.47
N GLY A 39 20.78 1.79 0.02
CA GLY A 39 21.66 0.77 0.62
C GLY A 39 21.11 0.07 1.86
N GLU A 40 19.98 0.51 2.41
CA GLU A 40 19.32 -0.15 3.54
C GLU A 40 18.24 -1.12 3.06
N LYS A 41 18.21 -2.35 3.60
CA LYS A 41 17.09 -3.28 3.39
C LYS A 41 15.88 -2.85 4.21
N VAL A 42 14.73 -2.68 3.56
CA VAL A 42 13.47 -2.31 4.19
C VAL A 42 12.37 -3.30 3.83
N TYR A 43 11.37 -3.41 4.70
CA TYR A 43 10.19 -4.25 4.50
C TYR A 43 9.19 -3.52 3.62
N LEU A 44 8.71 -4.19 2.58
CA LEU A 44 7.63 -3.76 1.73
C LEU A 44 6.45 -4.71 1.90
N TRP A 45 5.35 -4.16 2.37
CA TRP A 45 4.06 -4.82 2.50
C TRP A 45 3.19 -4.36 1.35
N ARG A 46 2.70 -5.28 0.52
CA ARG A 46 1.77 -4.96 -0.56
C ARG A 46 0.44 -5.67 -0.36
N ALA A 47 -0.65 -4.92 -0.51
CA ALA A 47 -1.96 -5.49 -0.71
C ALA A 47 -2.18 -5.67 -2.21
N VAL A 48 -2.59 -6.86 -2.61
CA VAL A 48 -2.90 -7.20 -4.00
C VAL A 48 -4.35 -7.65 -4.09
N ASP A 49 -5.03 -7.36 -5.20
CA ASP A 49 -6.32 -7.96 -5.48
C ASP A 49 -6.17 -9.37 -6.07
N GLN A 50 -7.31 -9.98 -6.39
CA GLN A 50 -7.41 -11.32 -6.99
C GLN A 50 -6.74 -11.42 -8.37
N ASP A 51 -6.63 -10.31 -9.11
CA ASP A 51 -6.04 -10.23 -10.45
C ASP A 51 -4.52 -9.98 -10.36
N GLY A 52 -3.99 -9.79 -9.15
CA GLY A 52 -2.58 -9.58 -8.87
C GLY A 52 -2.15 -8.12 -8.91
N ASP A 53 -3.09 -7.19 -9.09
CA ASP A 53 -2.85 -5.76 -9.11
C ASP A 53 -2.59 -5.23 -7.71
N THR A 54 -1.62 -4.32 -7.58
CA THR A 54 -1.23 -3.80 -6.28
C THR A 54 -2.16 -2.67 -5.85
N ILE A 55 -2.94 -2.95 -4.82
CA ILE A 55 -3.90 -2.03 -4.21
C ILE A 55 -3.16 -1.00 -3.36
N ASP A 56 -2.27 -1.41 -2.46
CA ASP A 56 -1.60 -0.47 -1.56
C ASP A 56 -0.25 -0.99 -1.08
N LEU A 57 0.62 -0.07 -0.67
CA LEU A 57 2.01 -0.34 -0.30
C LEU A 57 2.35 0.32 1.04
N LEU A 58 2.91 -0.45 1.96
CA LEU A 58 3.47 0.03 3.21
C LEU A 58 4.97 -0.32 3.26
N VAL A 59 5.81 0.70 3.35
CA VAL A 59 7.27 0.55 3.50
C VAL A 59 7.66 0.82 4.93
N GLN A 60 8.43 -0.09 5.55
CA GLN A 60 8.93 0.06 6.90
C GLN A 60 10.41 -0.31 7.01
N LYS A 61 11.20 0.53 7.71
CA LYS A 61 12.60 0.21 8.01
C LYS A 61 12.75 -1.00 8.93
N ARG A 62 11.82 -1.16 9.87
CA ARG A 62 11.76 -2.28 10.83
C ARG A 62 10.37 -2.89 10.80
N ARG A 63 10.29 -4.21 10.94
CA ARG A 63 9.01 -4.93 11.00
C ARG A 63 8.21 -4.46 12.22
N ASN A 64 7.02 -3.91 12.00
CA ASN A 64 6.11 -3.49 13.06
C ASN A 64 4.71 -4.05 12.82
N LYS A 65 4.44 -5.18 13.47
CA LYS A 65 3.17 -5.91 13.36
C LYS A 65 1.94 -5.06 13.70
N GLN A 66 2.04 -4.07 14.59
CA GLN A 66 0.89 -3.23 14.94
C GLN A 66 0.56 -2.23 13.82
N VAL A 67 1.58 -1.59 13.25
CA VAL A 67 1.41 -0.65 12.14
C VAL A 67 0.96 -1.39 10.89
N GLU A 68 1.52 -2.58 10.64
CA GLU A 68 1.07 -3.50 9.58
C GLU A 68 -0.42 -3.82 9.76
N LYS A 69 -0.82 -4.33 10.93
CA LYS A 69 -2.23 -4.66 11.23
C LYS A 69 -3.15 -3.47 11.06
N ARG A 70 -2.79 -2.29 11.57
CA ARG A 70 -3.62 -1.07 11.43
C ARG A 70 -3.74 -0.65 9.97
N PHE A 71 -2.65 -0.69 9.21
CA PHE A 71 -2.65 -0.36 7.79
C PHE A 71 -3.61 -1.29 7.01
N PHE A 72 -3.49 -2.59 7.20
CA PHE A 72 -4.36 -3.56 6.52
C PHE A 72 -5.80 -3.49 6.99
N HIS A 73 -6.04 -3.31 8.29
CA HIS A 73 -7.39 -3.16 8.81
C HIS A 73 -8.07 -1.92 8.24
N GLN A 74 -7.35 -0.80 8.12
CA GLN A 74 -7.88 0.42 7.50
C GLN A 74 -8.09 0.24 5.99
N LEU A 75 -7.20 -0.49 5.32
CA LEU A 75 -7.31 -0.77 3.89
C LEU A 75 -8.54 -1.63 3.59
N LEU A 76 -8.73 -2.71 4.33
CA LEU A 76 -9.83 -3.66 4.16
C LEU A 76 -11.16 -3.17 4.78
N LYS A 77 -11.16 -2.03 5.48
CA LYS A 77 -12.37 -1.47 6.09
C LYS A 77 -13.36 -1.06 4.99
N GLY A 78 -14.48 -1.77 4.90
CA GLY A 78 -15.49 -1.59 3.85
C GLY A 78 -15.29 -2.49 2.63
N GLN A 79 -14.26 -3.34 2.64
CA GLN A 79 -14.12 -4.45 1.70
C GLN A 79 -14.68 -5.71 2.35
N CYS A 80 -15.39 -6.56 1.61
CA CYS A 80 -15.84 -7.87 2.09
C CYS A 80 -14.66 -8.88 2.15
N ALA A 81 -13.49 -8.43 2.59
CA ALA A 81 -12.26 -9.20 2.63
C ALA A 81 -11.72 -9.18 4.06
N SER A 82 -11.66 -10.35 4.68
CA SER A 82 -10.99 -10.53 5.97
C SER A 82 -9.51 -10.76 5.72
N PRO A 83 -8.60 -10.11 6.48
CA PRO A 83 -7.19 -10.45 6.43
C PRO A 83 -7.03 -11.90 6.90
N ILE A 84 -6.47 -12.76 6.03
CA ILE A 84 -6.17 -14.17 6.30
C ILE A 84 -4.94 -14.28 7.21
#